data_AF-A0A0L1KP81-F1
#
_entry.id   AF-A0A0L1KP81-F1
#
_cell.length_a   1.000
_cell.length_b   1.000
_cell.length_c   1.000
_cell.angle_alpha   90.00
_cell.angle_beta   90.00
_cell.angle_gamma   90.00
#
_symmetry.space_group_name_H-M   'P 1'
#
loop_
_entity.id
_entity.type
_entity.pdbx_description
1 polymer ?
#
loop_
_entity_poly.entity_id
_entity_poly.type
_entity_poly.pdbx_seq_one_letter_code
_entity_poly.pdbx_strand_id
1 'polypeptide(L)'
;MKRSLWSRYYMQQGKMHVDFKVLSRDHKLSLTVNGAVLDPDVPHSIFPDFCLENLRSPSRFLPTGFHVEQKMKIKHPKKPSGYIDAIFAGPIAIYIVGQLNPCFENALFVNSEQWGKLEKGDEDDPNSNAHNTNVDIRIGRDCIEHSSFISELRPGGLLSKKPISELKKLGMVTNSPAESPWVPRPWTRMKYMDIEELQRGPMLREYIGPNPHNSLKWRFSQHCKYFRVGIWREVTRKKDMHFGFHHHSSWQKSYQQSVPEVRAWAPGP
;
A
#
# COMPACT_ATOMS: atom_id res chain seq x y z
N MET A 1 18.38 -28.54 -5.20
CA MET A 1 17.17 -27.88 -5.74
C MET A 1 16.87 -26.62 -4.92
N LYS A 2 17.23 -25.44 -5.42
CA LYS A 2 16.96 -24.15 -4.75
C LYS A 2 15.48 -23.81 -4.95
N ARG A 3 14.64 -23.96 -3.92
CA ARG A 3 13.22 -23.56 -3.96
C ARG A 3 13.15 -22.05 -4.20
N SER A 4 12.52 -21.64 -5.31
CA SER A 4 12.34 -20.24 -5.67
C SER A 4 11.48 -19.51 -4.63
N LEU A 5 11.96 -18.33 -4.23
CA LEU A 5 11.36 -17.36 -3.30
C LEU A 5 10.13 -16.63 -3.90
N TRP A 6 9.36 -17.31 -4.76
CA TRP A 6 8.29 -16.69 -5.52
C TRP A 6 6.95 -17.10 -4.93
N SER A 7 6.30 -16.13 -4.28
CA SER A 7 4.87 -16.00 -4.00
C SER A 7 4.13 -17.29 -3.58
N ARG A 8 3.96 -17.51 -2.27
CA ARG A 8 3.09 -18.57 -1.78
C ARG A 8 1.91 -17.98 -1.02
N TYR A 9 1.01 -17.37 -1.78
CA TYR A 9 -0.39 -17.65 -1.51
C TYR A 9 -0.81 -18.76 -2.46
N TYR A 10 -1.49 -19.78 -1.95
CA TYR A 10 -1.93 -20.92 -2.76
C TYR A 10 -3.26 -21.45 -2.24
N MET A 11 -3.98 -22.17 -3.11
CA MET A 11 -5.23 -22.80 -2.77
C MET A 11 -4.99 -24.28 -2.46
N GLN A 12 -5.49 -24.76 -1.33
CA GLN A 12 -5.50 -26.16 -0.96
C GLN A 12 -6.87 -26.50 -0.38
N GLN A 13 -7.53 -27.54 -0.93
CA GLN A 13 -8.85 -28.00 -0.48
C GLN A 13 -9.92 -26.87 -0.39
N GLY A 14 -9.88 -25.91 -1.32
CA GLY A 14 -10.83 -24.78 -1.34
C GLY A 14 -10.56 -23.69 -0.30
N LYS A 15 -9.45 -23.76 0.42
CA LYS A 15 -8.99 -22.71 1.35
C LYS A 15 -7.75 -22.04 0.81
N MET A 16 -7.60 -20.77 1.17
CA MET A 16 -6.44 -19.98 0.81
C MET A 16 -5.40 -20.06 1.93
N HIS A 17 -4.17 -20.37 1.55
CA HIS A 17 -3.02 -20.45 2.43
C HIS A 17 -2.02 -19.36 2.08
N VAL A 18 -1.37 -18.78 3.09
CA VAL A 18 -0.37 -17.73 2.93
C VAL A 18 0.84 -17.97 3.82
N ASP A 19 2.01 -17.68 3.27
CA ASP A 19 3.23 -17.52 4.05
C ASP A 19 3.31 -16.09 4.59
N PHE A 20 3.73 -15.92 5.84
CA PHE A 20 3.92 -14.61 6.44
C PHE A 20 5.05 -14.59 7.47
N LYS A 21 5.49 -13.38 7.81
CA LYS A 21 6.42 -13.12 8.92
C LYS A 21 5.73 -12.26 9.97
N VAL A 22 5.63 -12.75 11.20
CA VAL A 22 5.18 -11.97 12.36
C VAL A 22 6.40 -11.42 13.08
N LEU A 23 6.29 -10.19 13.56
CA LEU A 23 7.31 -9.52 14.34
C LEU A 23 6.73 -8.86 15.60
N SER A 24 7.60 -8.69 16.60
CA SER A 24 7.36 -7.76 17.69
C SER A 24 7.17 -6.34 17.15
N ARG A 25 6.50 -5.46 17.91
CA ARG A 25 6.26 -4.06 17.50
C ARG A 25 7.53 -3.30 17.11
N ASP A 26 8.65 -3.58 17.76
CA ASP A 26 9.96 -2.98 17.48
C ASP A 26 10.80 -3.78 16.46
N HIS A 27 10.22 -4.84 15.90
CA HIS A 27 10.80 -5.70 14.86
C HIS A 27 12.09 -6.43 15.26
N LYS A 28 12.39 -6.54 16.56
CA LYS A 28 13.56 -7.27 17.06
C LYS A 28 13.38 -8.78 17.05
N LEU A 29 12.18 -9.24 17.38
CA LEU A 29 11.84 -10.65 17.41
C LEU A 29 10.92 -10.96 16.23
N SER A 30 11.12 -12.12 15.61
CA SER A 30 10.31 -12.51 14.46
C SER A 30 10.13 -14.01 14.33
N LEU A 31 8.98 -14.40 13.81
CA LEU A 31 8.62 -15.79 13.50
C LEU A 31 8.13 -15.86 12.05
N THR A 32 8.62 -16.83 11.30
CA THR A 32 8.14 -17.13 9.95
C THR A 32 7.13 -18.27 10.01
N VAL A 33 5.96 -18.07 9.43
CA VAL A 33 4.90 -19.06 9.33
C VAL A 33 4.68 -19.38 7.87
N ASN A 34 4.67 -20.67 7.55
CA ASN A 34 4.40 -21.15 6.20
C ASN A 34 3.02 -21.81 6.17
N GLY A 35 2.24 -21.54 5.12
CA GLY A 35 0.98 -22.23 4.85
C GLY A 35 -0.17 -21.93 5.82
N ALA A 36 -0.20 -20.74 6.44
CA ALA A 36 -1.29 -20.38 7.33
C ALA A 36 -2.61 -20.14 6.59
N VAL A 37 -3.73 -20.57 7.16
CA VAL A 37 -5.05 -20.44 6.52
C VAL A 37 -5.57 -19.02 6.66
N LEU A 38 -6.04 -18.42 5.57
CA LEU A 38 -6.85 -17.21 5.60
C LEU A 38 -8.30 -17.58 5.91
N ASP A 39 -8.79 -17.20 7.08
CA ASP A 39 -10.11 -17.57 7.58
C ASP A 39 -10.92 -16.33 7.98
N PRO A 40 -11.82 -15.83 7.11
CA PRO A 40 -12.59 -14.62 7.39
C PRO A 40 -13.72 -14.82 8.39
N ASP A 41 -14.02 -16.07 8.79
CA ASP A 41 -15.01 -16.36 9.81
C ASP A 41 -14.44 -16.12 11.24
N VAL A 42 -13.12 -15.98 11.38
CA VAL A 42 -12.45 -15.65 12.64
C VAL A 42 -12.18 -14.14 12.70
N PRO A 43 -12.59 -13.42 13.76
CA PRO A 43 -12.40 -11.97 13.85
C PRO A 43 -10.91 -11.56 13.93
N HIS A 44 -10.18 -12.13 14.90
CA HIS A 44 -8.75 -11.87 15.12
C HIS A 44 -7.90 -13.07 14.71
N SER A 45 -6.68 -12.85 14.22
CA SER A 45 -5.79 -13.96 13.91
C SER A 45 -5.46 -14.77 15.16
N ILE A 46 -5.21 -16.06 14.96
CA ILE A 46 -5.01 -17.03 16.03
C ILE A 46 -3.60 -17.59 15.93
N PHE A 47 -2.87 -17.42 17.02
CA PHE A 47 -1.52 -17.92 17.21
C PHE A 47 -1.46 -18.91 18.38
N PRO A 48 -0.49 -19.82 18.37
CA PRO A 48 -0.22 -20.67 19.51
C PRO A 48 0.37 -19.86 20.67
N ASP A 49 0.07 -20.25 21.90
CA ASP A 49 0.49 -19.55 23.11
C ASP A 49 2.03 -19.40 23.24
N PHE A 50 2.79 -20.37 22.74
CA PHE A 50 4.26 -20.29 22.73
C PHE A 50 4.80 -19.10 21.91
N CYS A 51 4.02 -18.55 20.98
CA CYS A 51 4.41 -17.38 20.21
C CYS A 51 4.37 -16.08 21.03
N LEU A 52 3.59 -16.02 22.12
CA LEU A 52 3.41 -14.81 22.92
C LEU A 52 4.75 -14.32 23.49
N GLU A 53 5.45 -15.19 24.23
CA GLU A 53 6.75 -14.85 24.81
C GLU A 53 7.85 -14.71 23.75
N ASN A 54 7.78 -15.48 22.67
CA ASN A 54 8.72 -15.36 21.54
C ASN A 54 8.61 -14.02 20.79
N LEU A 55 7.48 -13.31 20.91
CA LEU A 55 7.24 -12.01 20.31
C LEU A 55 7.31 -10.87 21.33
N ARG A 56 7.44 -11.18 22.63
CA ARG A 56 7.53 -10.18 23.70
C ARG A 56 8.90 -9.50 23.67
N SER A 57 8.94 -8.27 23.19
CA SER A 57 10.16 -7.45 23.20
C SER A 57 9.97 -6.16 23.99
N PRO A 58 10.43 -6.11 25.25
CA PRO A 58 10.44 -4.90 26.06
C PRO A 58 11.20 -3.76 25.36
N SER A 59 10.53 -2.62 25.19
CA SER A 59 11.08 -1.43 24.54
C SER A 59 10.83 -0.19 25.40
N ARG A 60 11.50 0.92 25.08
CA ARG A 60 11.34 2.18 25.83
C ARG A 60 9.88 2.65 25.91
N PHE A 61 9.10 2.41 24.85
CA PHE A 61 7.68 2.80 24.78
C PHE A 61 6.72 1.72 25.27
N LEU A 62 7.15 0.45 25.33
CA LEU A 62 6.38 -0.68 25.87
C LEU A 62 7.26 -1.49 26.82
N PRO A 63 7.32 -1.13 28.11
CA PRO A 63 8.18 -1.82 29.09
C PRO A 63 7.83 -3.30 29.26
N THR A 64 6.56 -3.66 29.12
CA THR A 64 6.02 -5.02 29.24
C THR A 64 6.10 -5.84 27.94
N GLY A 65 6.51 -5.21 26.83
CA GLY A 65 6.55 -5.79 25.48
C GLY A 65 5.30 -5.53 24.66
N PHE A 66 4.11 -5.78 25.22
CA PHE A 66 2.82 -5.51 24.59
C PHE A 66 2.12 -4.28 25.18
N HIS A 67 1.30 -3.61 24.38
CA HIS A 67 0.44 -2.51 24.84
C HIS A 67 -0.83 -3.03 25.51
N VAL A 68 -1.41 -4.08 24.92
CA VAL A 68 -2.59 -4.78 25.43
C VAL A 68 -2.21 -6.22 25.68
N GLU A 69 -2.59 -6.75 26.84
CA GLU A 69 -2.46 -8.16 27.19
C GLU A 69 -3.63 -8.52 28.14
N GLN A 70 -4.60 -9.28 27.66
CA GLN A 70 -5.82 -9.59 28.41
C GLN A 70 -6.23 -11.05 28.23
N LYS A 71 -6.69 -11.70 29.30
CA LYS A 71 -7.26 -13.05 29.22
C LYS A 71 -8.69 -12.98 28.70
N MET A 72 -9.00 -13.77 27.68
CA MET A 72 -10.31 -13.82 27.04
C MET A 72 -10.77 -15.28 26.88
N LYS A 73 -12.09 -15.48 26.85
CA LYS A 73 -12.69 -16.76 26.47
C LYS A 73 -13.25 -16.67 25.07
N ILE A 74 -12.76 -17.51 24.17
CA ILE A 74 -13.19 -17.55 22.77
C ILE A 74 -14.00 -18.81 22.49
N LYS A 75 -14.98 -18.72 21.59
CA LYS A 75 -15.76 -19.90 21.18
C LYS A 75 -14.95 -20.70 20.15
N HIS A 76 -14.86 -22.01 20.34
CA HIS A 76 -14.22 -22.88 19.34
C HIS A 76 -15.13 -23.01 18.10
N PRO A 77 -14.66 -22.75 16.86
CA PRO A 77 -15.50 -22.81 15.66
C PRO A 77 -16.07 -24.21 15.40
N LYS A 78 -15.27 -25.26 15.64
CA LYS A 78 -15.69 -26.68 15.51
C LYS A 78 -16.37 -27.31 16.76
N LYS A 79 -16.38 -26.66 17.92
CA LYS A 79 -16.98 -27.20 19.17
C LYS A 79 -17.97 -26.19 19.76
N PRO A 80 -19.27 -26.25 19.39
CA PRO A 80 -20.24 -25.20 19.71
C PRO A 80 -20.53 -25.01 21.22
N SER A 81 -20.18 -25.97 22.07
CA SER A 81 -20.33 -25.90 23.54
C SER A 81 -19.03 -25.61 24.31
N GLY A 82 -17.88 -25.47 23.63
CA GLY A 82 -16.57 -25.29 24.27
C GLY A 82 -16.06 -23.85 24.15
N TYR A 83 -15.91 -23.17 25.29
CA TYR A 83 -15.08 -21.98 25.38
C TYR A 83 -13.62 -22.40 25.58
N ILE A 84 -12.71 -21.68 24.94
CA ILE A 84 -11.27 -21.86 25.06
C ILE A 84 -10.69 -20.63 25.74
N ASP A 85 -9.73 -20.84 26.63
CA ASP A 85 -8.98 -19.73 27.22
C ASP A 85 -7.91 -19.24 26.23
N ALA A 86 -7.88 -17.93 26.01
CA ALA A 86 -6.96 -17.27 25.09
C ALA A 86 -6.39 -16.01 25.74
N ILE A 87 -5.22 -15.56 25.28
CA ILE A 87 -4.62 -14.29 25.63
C ILE A 87 -4.72 -13.38 24.41
N PHE A 88 -5.43 -12.27 24.54
CA PHE A 88 -5.48 -11.22 23.53
C PHE A 88 -4.31 -10.26 23.76
N ALA A 89 -3.36 -10.23 22.84
CA ALA A 89 -2.16 -9.41 22.99
C ALA A 89 -1.72 -8.72 21.69
N GLY A 90 -1.13 -7.53 21.84
CA GLY A 90 -0.58 -6.76 20.73
C GLY A 90 -0.10 -5.36 21.12
N PRO A 91 0.34 -4.54 20.14
CA PRO A 91 0.29 -4.82 18.71
C PRO A 91 1.45 -5.70 18.23
N ILE A 92 1.16 -6.64 17.34
CA ILE A 92 2.16 -7.38 16.55
C ILE A 92 2.14 -6.91 15.10
N ALA A 93 3.28 -6.98 14.42
CA ALA A 93 3.38 -6.64 13.00
C ALA A 93 3.38 -7.91 12.15
N ILE A 94 2.52 -7.98 11.13
CA ILE A 94 2.41 -9.13 10.24
C ILE A 94 2.72 -8.69 8.80
N TYR A 95 3.74 -9.31 8.22
CA TYR A 95 4.13 -9.15 6.84
C TYR A 95 3.73 -10.39 6.05
N ILE A 96 2.59 -10.31 5.36
CA ILE A 96 2.14 -11.39 4.49
C ILE A 96 2.89 -11.31 3.16
N VAL A 97 3.37 -12.45 2.68
CA VAL A 97 4.05 -12.54 1.38
C VAL A 97 3.08 -12.11 0.28
N GLY A 98 3.51 -11.17 -0.57
CA GLY A 98 2.68 -10.59 -1.63
C GLY A 98 1.94 -9.31 -1.23
N GLN A 99 1.99 -8.91 0.04
CA GLN A 99 1.48 -7.62 0.50
C GLN A 99 2.63 -6.62 0.67
N LEU A 100 2.38 -5.36 0.31
CA LEU A 100 3.35 -4.27 0.52
C LEU A 100 3.26 -3.68 1.93
N ASN A 101 2.04 -3.61 2.48
CA ASN A 101 1.79 -2.97 3.76
C ASN A 101 1.78 -4.01 4.88
N PRO A 102 2.49 -3.75 6.00
CA PRO A 102 2.33 -4.57 7.20
C PRO A 102 0.93 -4.39 7.79
N CYS A 103 0.38 -5.47 8.30
CA CYS A 103 -0.84 -5.46 9.09
C CYS A 103 -0.44 -5.41 10.56
N PHE A 104 -0.94 -4.42 11.29
CA PHE A 104 -0.76 -4.34 12.74
C PHE A 104 -2.05 -4.77 13.41
N GLU A 105 -1.97 -5.79 14.26
CA GLU A 105 -3.16 -6.32 14.93
C GLU A 105 -2.86 -6.76 16.36
N ASN A 106 -3.93 -6.93 17.11
CA ASN A 106 -3.93 -7.63 18.38
C ASN A 106 -4.48 -9.03 18.11
N ALA A 107 -3.68 -10.04 18.41
CA ALA A 107 -4.00 -11.41 18.05
C ALA A 107 -4.40 -12.24 19.27
N LEU A 108 -5.04 -13.37 19.02
CA LEU A 108 -5.44 -14.33 20.03
C LEU A 108 -4.38 -15.42 20.14
N PHE A 109 -3.72 -15.51 21.30
CA PHE A 109 -2.78 -16.55 21.65
C PHE A 109 -3.51 -17.65 22.41
N VAL A 110 -3.53 -18.86 21.86
CA VAL A 110 -4.34 -19.98 22.36
C VAL A 110 -3.46 -21.18 22.64
N ASN A 111 -3.77 -21.93 23.69
CA ASN A 111 -3.05 -23.18 23.97
C ASN A 111 -3.24 -24.18 22.82
N SER A 112 -2.13 -24.66 22.25
CA SER A 112 -2.08 -25.61 21.14
C SER A 112 -2.89 -26.89 21.40
N GLU A 113 -3.02 -27.32 22.65
CA GLU A 113 -3.80 -28.51 23.02
C GLU A 113 -5.31 -28.28 22.92
N GLN A 114 -5.76 -27.05 23.15
CA GLN A 114 -7.19 -26.70 23.19
C GLN A 114 -7.74 -26.31 21.81
N TRP A 115 -6.92 -25.67 20.97
CA TRP A 115 -7.30 -25.28 19.59
C TRP A 115 -7.25 -26.44 18.60
N GLY A 116 -6.38 -27.42 18.84
CA GLY A 116 -6.23 -28.61 18.03
C GLY A 116 -5.02 -28.56 17.08
N LYS A 117 -4.49 -29.75 16.78
CA LYS A 117 -3.47 -29.95 15.73
C LYS A 117 -4.16 -29.96 14.36
N LEU A 118 -3.43 -29.63 13.29
CA LEU A 118 -3.90 -29.80 11.91
C LEU A 118 -4.48 -31.21 11.74
N GLU A 119 -5.66 -31.31 11.12
CA GLU A 119 -6.35 -32.57 10.89
C GLU A 119 -5.45 -33.53 10.10
N LYS A 120 -5.51 -34.83 10.44
CA LYS A 120 -4.76 -35.95 9.83
C LYS A 120 -5.07 -36.12 8.33
N GLY A 121 -4.58 -35.21 7.50
CA GLY A 121 -4.59 -35.28 6.04
C GLY A 121 -3.21 -35.06 5.40
N ASP A 122 -2.20 -34.71 6.20
CA ASP A 122 -0.82 -34.44 5.77
C ASP A 122 0.18 -35.49 6.33
N GLU A 123 -0.28 -36.71 6.69
CA GLU A 123 0.57 -37.77 7.26
C GLU A 123 1.31 -38.64 6.22
N ASP A 124 1.14 -38.44 4.91
CA ASP A 124 1.75 -39.30 3.87
C ASP A 124 2.97 -38.65 3.16
N ASP A 125 3.89 -38.03 3.90
CA ASP A 125 5.20 -37.64 3.34
C ASP A 125 6.35 -38.14 4.25
N PRO A 126 6.91 -39.34 3.99
CA PRO A 126 7.86 -40.02 4.89
C PRO A 126 9.26 -39.38 4.95
N ASN A 127 9.47 -38.23 4.30
CA ASN A 127 10.75 -37.51 4.26
C ASN A 127 10.75 -36.13 4.95
N SER A 128 9.66 -35.72 5.61
CA SER A 128 9.68 -34.48 6.40
C SER A 128 10.24 -34.74 7.79
N ASN A 129 11.51 -34.36 8.01
CA ASN A 129 12.19 -34.43 9.30
C ASN A 129 11.32 -33.89 10.46
N ALA A 130 11.28 -34.70 11.52
CA ALA A 130 10.50 -34.64 12.76
C ALA A 130 10.62 -33.38 13.66
N HIS A 131 10.50 -32.16 13.11
CA HIS A 131 10.41 -30.93 13.93
C HIS A 131 9.32 -29.92 13.54
N ASN A 132 8.50 -30.18 12.52
CA ASN A 132 7.33 -29.36 12.25
C ASN A 132 6.15 -29.83 13.11
N THR A 133 5.96 -29.15 14.24
CA THR A 133 4.65 -29.15 14.89
C THR A 133 3.68 -28.46 13.92
N ASN A 134 2.88 -29.24 13.19
CA ASN A 134 1.81 -28.74 12.34
C ASN A 134 0.73 -28.09 13.22
N VAL A 135 0.94 -26.83 13.59
CA VAL A 135 -0.03 -26.04 14.36
C VAL A 135 -0.94 -25.27 13.40
N ASP A 136 -2.25 -25.35 13.62
CA ASP A 136 -3.27 -24.67 12.82
C ASP A 136 -3.26 -23.16 13.10
N ILE A 137 -2.38 -22.44 12.41
CA ILE A 137 -2.28 -20.98 12.46
C ILE A 137 -3.23 -20.39 11.43
N ARG A 138 -4.05 -19.43 11.87
CA ARG A 138 -5.06 -18.78 11.02
C ARG A 138 -4.93 -17.28 11.07
N ILE A 139 -4.98 -16.67 9.90
CA ILE A 139 -5.08 -15.23 9.73
C ILE A 139 -6.56 -14.85 9.70
N GLY A 140 -6.95 -14.03 10.66
CA GLY A 140 -8.33 -13.59 10.85
C GLY A 140 -8.72 -12.43 9.96
N ARG A 141 -9.97 -12.01 10.12
CA ARG A 141 -10.58 -10.91 9.38
C ARG A 141 -9.88 -9.57 9.58
N ASP A 142 -9.40 -9.27 10.79
CA ASP A 142 -8.67 -8.03 11.07
C ASP A 142 -7.48 -7.86 10.12
N CYS A 143 -6.62 -8.87 10.01
CA CYS A 143 -5.50 -8.85 9.07
C CYS A 143 -5.95 -8.74 7.61
N ILE A 144 -7.01 -9.47 7.25
CA ILE A 144 -7.56 -9.47 5.89
C ILE A 144 -8.04 -8.07 5.50
N GLU A 145 -8.74 -7.37 6.40
CA GLU A 145 -9.25 -6.01 6.16
C GLU A 145 -8.15 -4.96 5.92
N HIS A 146 -6.97 -5.15 6.52
CA HIS A 146 -5.81 -4.26 6.34
C HIS A 146 -4.95 -4.62 5.11
N SER A 147 -5.28 -5.71 4.43
CA SER A 147 -4.50 -6.23 3.30
C SER A 147 -5.26 -6.12 1.98
N SER A 148 -4.60 -6.37 0.85
CA SER A 148 -5.30 -6.47 -0.43
C SER A 148 -6.27 -7.66 -0.49
N PHE A 149 -6.17 -8.64 0.42
CA PHE A 149 -7.12 -9.76 0.52
C PHE A 149 -8.54 -9.31 0.88
N ILE A 150 -8.76 -8.06 1.33
CA ILE A 150 -10.11 -7.50 1.45
C ILE A 150 -10.88 -7.51 0.12
N SER A 151 -10.17 -7.43 -1.01
CA SER A 151 -10.78 -7.55 -2.34
C SER A 151 -11.32 -8.95 -2.62
N GLU A 152 -10.70 -9.99 -2.03
CA GLU A 152 -11.12 -11.38 -2.16
C GLU A 152 -12.38 -11.71 -1.34
N LEU A 153 -12.76 -10.85 -0.39
CA LEU A 153 -14.03 -10.96 0.34
C LEU A 153 -15.23 -10.47 -0.48
N ARG A 154 -14.99 -9.68 -1.52
CA ARG A 154 -16.06 -9.13 -2.37
C ARG A 154 -16.68 -10.23 -3.24
N PRO A 155 -17.93 -10.06 -3.70
CA PRO A 155 -18.60 -11.07 -4.52
C PRO A 155 -17.74 -11.52 -5.72
N GLY A 156 -17.54 -12.84 -5.85
CA GLY A 156 -16.68 -13.43 -6.87
C GLY A 156 -15.20 -13.60 -6.49
N GLY A 157 -14.75 -13.06 -5.36
CA GLY A 157 -13.42 -13.31 -4.81
C GLY A 157 -13.29 -14.70 -4.18
N LEU A 158 -12.05 -15.16 -3.98
CA LEU A 158 -11.73 -16.51 -3.52
C LEU A 158 -12.14 -16.80 -2.08
N LEU A 159 -12.18 -15.75 -1.24
CA LEU A 159 -12.63 -15.85 0.17
C LEU A 159 -14.13 -15.60 0.32
N SER A 160 -14.80 -15.15 -0.75
CA SER A 160 -16.20 -14.77 -0.70
C SER A 160 -17.11 -15.98 -0.86
N LYS A 161 -18.06 -16.13 0.07
CA LYS A 161 -19.19 -17.07 -0.08
C LYS A 161 -20.28 -16.54 -1.02
N LYS A 162 -20.15 -15.28 -1.49
CA LYS A 162 -21.17 -14.59 -2.27
C LYS A 162 -20.99 -14.81 -3.77
N PRO A 163 -22.06 -15.20 -4.49
CA PRO A 163 -21.98 -15.41 -5.93
C PRO A 163 -21.87 -14.09 -6.70
N ILE A 164 -21.26 -14.14 -7.89
CA ILE A 164 -21.12 -13.01 -8.83
C ILE A 164 -22.51 -12.46 -9.25
N SER A 165 -23.57 -13.25 -9.15
CA SER A 165 -24.94 -12.84 -9.46
C SER A 165 -25.44 -11.67 -8.60
N GLU A 166 -24.85 -11.42 -7.43
CA GLU A 166 -25.14 -10.21 -6.64
C GLU A 166 -24.82 -8.92 -7.39
N LEU A 167 -23.81 -8.91 -8.27
CA LEU A 167 -23.46 -7.72 -9.07
C LEU A 167 -24.60 -7.30 -10.00
N LYS A 168 -25.38 -8.26 -10.51
CA LYS A 168 -26.56 -7.96 -11.34
C LYS A 168 -27.66 -7.27 -10.52
N LYS A 169 -27.84 -7.67 -9.26
CA LYS A 169 -28.78 -6.99 -8.33
C LYS A 169 -28.34 -5.55 -8.03
N LEU A 170 -27.04 -5.28 -8.05
CA LEU A 170 -26.46 -3.94 -7.86
C LEU A 170 -26.51 -3.06 -9.13
N GLY A 171 -27.06 -3.57 -10.24
CA GLY A 171 -27.23 -2.79 -11.48
C GLY A 171 -26.20 -3.09 -12.57
N MET A 172 -25.43 -4.17 -12.48
CA MET A 172 -24.60 -4.63 -13.60
C MET A 172 -25.49 -5.10 -14.76
N VAL A 173 -25.56 -4.30 -15.83
CA VAL A 173 -26.37 -4.58 -17.03
C VAL A 173 -25.65 -5.50 -18.02
N THR A 174 -24.37 -5.22 -18.29
CA THR A 174 -23.53 -5.99 -19.22
C THR A 174 -22.55 -6.89 -18.48
N ASN A 175 -22.21 -8.04 -19.07
CA ASN A 175 -21.24 -8.97 -18.47
C ASN A 175 -19.79 -8.51 -18.68
N SER A 176 -19.55 -7.58 -19.60
CA SER A 176 -18.20 -7.08 -19.93
C SER A 176 -18.03 -5.60 -19.57
N PRO A 177 -16.84 -5.19 -19.10
CA PRO A 177 -16.53 -3.79 -18.83
C PRO A 177 -16.46 -2.98 -20.14
N ALA A 178 -17.05 -1.79 -20.14
CA ALA A 178 -17.06 -0.84 -21.26
C ALA A 178 -17.49 -1.46 -22.61
N GLU A 179 -18.50 -2.35 -22.56
CA GLU A 179 -19.08 -2.99 -23.75
C GLU A 179 -19.93 -2.01 -24.56
N SER A 180 -20.70 -1.15 -23.88
CA SER A 180 -21.52 -0.14 -24.54
C SER A 180 -20.63 0.91 -25.22
N PRO A 181 -20.95 1.35 -26.45
CA PRO A 181 -20.19 2.39 -27.15
C PRO A 181 -20.26 3.77 -26.45
N TRP A 182 -21.22 3.94 -25.55
CA TRP A 182 -21.44 5.16 -24.76
C TRP A 182 -20.41 5.37 -23.65
N VAL A 183 -19.73 4.31 -23.20
CA VAL A 183 -18.74 4.39 -22.12
C VAL A 183 -17.33 4.39 -22.74
N PRO A 184 -16.50 5.42 -22.47
CA PRO A 184 -15.11 5.44 -22.93
C PRO A 184 -14.36 4.20 -22.46
N ARG A 185 -13.54 3.62 -23.35
CA ARG A 185 -12.77 2.42 -23.04
C ARG A 185 -11.69 2.72 -21.99
N PRO A 186 -11.46 1.83 -21.01
CA PRO A 186 -10.66 2.15 -19.82
C PRO A 186 -9.21 2.52 -20.14
N TRP A 187 -8.61 1.90 -21.15
CA TRP A 187 -7.22 2.18 -21.57
C TRP A 187 -7.03 3.55 -22.22
N THR A 188 -8.11 4.27 -22.54
CA THR A 188 -8.02 5.64 -23.08
C THR A 188 -8.02 6.72 -21.99
N ARG A 189 -8.17 6.33 -20.72
CA ARG A 189 -8.25 7.25 -19.58
C ARG A 189 -6.99 8.11 -19.41
N MET A 190 -5.81 7.51 -19.61
CA MET A 190 -4.52 8.19 -19.54
C MET A 190 -3.81 7.99 -20.87
N LYS A 191 -3.77 9.04 -21.70
CA LYS A 191 -3.17 8.98 -23.04
C LYS A 191 -1.69 9.31 -23.03
N TYR A 192 -1.29 10.27 -22.19
CA TYR A 192 0.07 10.74 -22.07
C TYR A 192 0.53 10.66 -20.62
N MET A 193 1.79 10.31 -20.45
CA MET A 193 2.48 10.30 -19.17
C MET A 193 3.66 11.27 -19.28
N ASP A 194 3.52 12.43 -18.64
CA ASP A 194 4.53 13.47 -18.72
C ASP A 194 5.68 13.18 -17.77
N ILE A 195 6.77 12.66 -18.32
CA ILE A 195 8.04 12.45 -17.60
C ILE A 195 9.07 13.44 -18.17
N GLU A 196 9.46 14.42 -17.35
CA GLU A 196 10.34 15.53 -17.76
C GLU A 196 11.64 15.05 -18.41
N GLU A 197 12.31 14.10 -17.75
CA GLU A 197 13.59 13.54 -18.20
C GLU A 197 13.52 12.85 -19.56
N LEU A 198 12.36 12.29 -19.92
CA LEU A 198 12.23 11.52 -21.16
C LEU A 198 11.94 12.37 -22.40
N GLN A 199 11.18 13.47 -22.27
CA GLN A 199 10.58 14.08 -23.45
C GLN A 199 11.01 15.52 -23.76
N ARG A 200 11.49 16.33 -22.82
CA ARG A 200 11.96 17.71 -23.11
C ARG A 200 12.90 18.30 -22.05
N GLY A 201 13.32 17.53 -21.06
CA GLY A 201 14.14 18.02 -19.96
C GLY A 201 13.34 18.79 -18.90
N PRO A 202 14.02 19.22 -17.83
CA PRO A 202 13.38 19.83 -16.67
C PRO A 202 12.90 21.26 -16.96
N MET A 203 11.91 21.67 -16.17
CA MET A 203 11.38 23.03 -16.19
C MET A 203 12.36 24.02 -15.55
N LEU A 204 12.50 25.20 -16.15
CA LEU A 204 13.18 26.34 -15.54
C LEU A 204 12.33 26.84 -14.36
N ARG A 205 12.91 26.82 -13.16
CA ARG A 205 12.23 27.21 -11.92
C ARG A 205 12.79 28.53 -11.41
N GLU A 206 11.97 29.56 -11.51
CA GLU A 206 12.24 30.88 -10.95
C GLU A 206 11.19 31.20 -9.90
N TYR A 207 11.48 32.21 -9.07
CA TYR A 207 10.53 32.67 -8.09
C TYR A 207 10.67 34.15 -7.75
N ILE A 208 9.54 34.77 -7.40
CA ILE A 208 9.46 36.13 -6.87
C ILE A 208 8.82 36.07 -5.48
N GLY A 209 9.64 36.34 -4.47
CA GLY A 209 9.25 36.33 -3.06
C GLY A 209 10.43 35.91 -2.18
N PRO A 210 10.20 35.66 -0.89
CA PRO A 210 11.28 35.38 0.06
C PRO A 210 11.96 34.03 -0.23
N ASN A 211 11.20 32.98 -0.47
CA ASN A 211 11.68 31.60 -0.64
C ASN A 211 10.93 30.88 -1.77
N PRO A 212 11.51 29.87 -2.46
CA PRO A 212 10.86 29.12 -3.53
C PRO A 212 9.49 28.51 -3.18
N HIS A 213 9.28 28.17 -1.91
CA HIS A 213 8.02 27.55 -1.44
C HIS A 213 6.89 28.55 -1.19
N ASN A 214 7.23 29.79 -0.81
CA ASN A 214 6.26 30.82 -0.39
C ASN A 214 6.14 31.95 -1.42
N SER A 215 6.55 31.70 -2.66
CA SER A 215 6.70 32.71 -3.70
C SER A 215 5.95 32.33 -4.96
N LEU A 216 5.76 33.32 -5.83
CA LEU A 216 5.14 33.13 -7.13
C LEU A 216 6.18 32.71 -8.15
N LYS A 217 5.86 31.72 -8.97
CA LYS A 217 6.67 31.34 -10.14
C LYS A 217 6.63 32.39 -11.26
N TRP A 218 5.58 33.21 -11.27
CA TRP A 218 5.35 34.21 -12.30
C TRP A 218 6.16 35.47 -12.05
N ARG A 219 6.84 35.94 -13.11
CA ARG A 219 7.34 37.32 -13.16
C ARG A 219 6.21 38.32 -13.32
N PHE A 220 6.47 39.58 -12.99
CA PHE A 220 5.53 40.67 -13.26
C PHE A 220 5.47 40.96 -14.77
N SER A 221 4.28 41.25 -15.29
CA SER A 221 4.07 41.49 -16.72
C SER A 221 4.54 42.86 -17.19
N GLN A 222 4.58 43.07 -18.51
CA GLN A 222 4.94 44.34 -19.17
C GLN A 222 4.10 45.55 -18.74
N HIS A 223 2.94 45.32 -18.12
CA HIS A 223 2.03 46.39 -17.70
C HIS A 223 2.48 47.11 -16.42
N CYS A 224 3.47 46.57 -15.70
CA CYS A 224 4.06 47.19 -14.52
C CYS A 224 4.59 48.60 -14.83
N LYS A 225 4.24 49.57 -13.97
CA LYS A 225 4.61 51.00 -14.13
C LYS A 225 6.11 51.19 -14.39
N TYR A 226 6.95 50.41 -13.71
CA TYR A 226 8.41 50.53 -13.76
C TYR A 226 9.05 49.93 -15.01
N PHE A 227 8.33 49.11 -15.79
CA PHE A 227 8.89 48.44 -16.96
C PHE A 227 8.60 49.21 -18.26
N ARG A 228 7.50 49.97 -18.34
CA ARG A 228 7.02 50.59 -19.59
C ARG A 228 8.04 51.47 -20.29
N VAL A 229 8.77 52.31 -19.55
CA VAL A 229 9.81 53.20 -20.13
C VAL A 229 10.99 52.41 -20.68
N GLY A 230 11.39 51.35 -19.97
CA GLY A 230 12.46 50.45 -20.40
C GLY A 230 12.09 49.68 -21.66
N ILE A 231 10.91 49.04 -21.64
CA ILE A 231 10.34 48.31 -22.78
C ILE A 231 10.20 49.23 -24.01
N TRP A 232 9.71 50.46 -23.83
CA TRP A 232 9.60 51.43 -24.91
C TRP A 232 10.96 51.72 -25.59
N ARG A 233 12.02 51.93 -24.79
CA ARG A 233 13.37 52.16 -25.31
C ARG A 233 13.90 50.94 -26.05
N GLU A 234 13.64 49.74 -25.53
CA GLU A 234 14.06 48.47 -26.13
C GLU A 234 13.34 48.17 -27.45
N VAL A 235 12.06 48.54 -27.58
CA VAL A 235 11.33 48.45 -28.85
C VAL A 235 11.85 49.46 -29.87
N THR A 236 12.10 50.70 -29.44
CA THR A 236 12.50 51.80 -30.34
C THR A 236 13.93 51.61 -30.88
N ARG A 237 14.88 51.25 -30.01
CA ARG A 237 16.29 51.05 -30.37
C ARG A 237 16.68 49.61 -30.11
N LYS A 238 16.11 48.71 -30.90
CA LYS A 238 16.21 47.27 -30.70
C LYS A 238 17.65 46.74 -30.66
N LYS A 239 18.62 47.37 -31.34
CA LYS A 239 20.00 46.83 -31.42
C LYS A 239 20.84 47.15 -30.18
N ASP A 240 20.54 48.24 -29.49
CA ASP A 240 21.33 48.72 -28.34
C ASP A 240 20.90 48.01 -27.05
N MET A 241 21.81 47.94 -26.09
CA MET A 241 21.49 47.52 -24.73
C MET A 241 20.91 48.70 -23.95
N HIS A 242 19.78 48.49 -23.25
CA HIS A 242 19.11 49.55 -22.48
C HIS A 242 19.18 49.26 -20.98
N PHE A 243 19.37 50.29 -20.16
CA PHE A 243 19.31 50.16 -18.70
C PHE A 243 17.86 50.22 -18.19
N GLY A 244 17.56 49.46 -17.12
CA GLY A 244 16.31 49.55 -16.36
C GLY A 244 15.79 48.21 -15.81
N PHE A 245 14.73 48.25 -15.00
CA PHE A 245 14.15 47.06 -14.35
C PHE A 245 13.32 46.16 -15.28
N HIS A 246 13.08 46.58 -16.53
CA HIS A 246 12.26 45.84 -17.50
C HIS A 246 12.76 44.42 -17.81
N HIS A 247 14.06 44.13 -17.60
CA HIS A 247 14.63 42.78 -17.71
C HIS A 247 14.06 41.77 -16.70
N HIS A 248 13.50 42.25 -15.58
CA HIS A 248 12.82 41.39 -14.60
C HIS A 248 11.35 41.13 -14.95
N SER A 249 10.86 41.70 -16.05
CA SER A 249 9.52 41.42 -16.53
C SER A 249 9.44 40.04 -17.18
N SER A 250 8.23 39.51 -17.33
CA SER A 250 8.00 38.29 -18.11
C SER A 250 8.25 38.51 -19.61
N TRP A 251 8.20 39.76 -20.07
CA TRP A 251 8.40 40.16 -21.46
C TRP A 251 9.86 40.53 -21.72
N GLN A 252 10.39 40.09 -22.84
CA GLN A 252 11.73 40.47 -23.31
C GLN A 252 11.82 40.39 -24.82
N LYS A 253 12.88 41.00 -25.37
CA LYS A 253 13.15 41.10 -26.80
C LYS A 253 13.40 39.74 -27.49
N SER A 254 13.92 38.74 -26.77
CA SER A 254 14.13 37.39 -27.31
C SER A 254 12.82 36.71 -27.65
N TYR A 255 12.83 35.74 -28.57
CA TYR A 255 11.62 34.96 -28.91
C TYR A 255 11.12 34.15 -27.71
N GLN A 256 12.05 33.55 -26.95
CA GLN A 256 11.74 32.84 -25.71
C GLN A 256 11.39 33.82 -24.59
N GLN A 257 10.15 33.79 -24.12
CA GLN A 257 9.68 34.62 -23.00
C GLN A 257 9.96 33.95 -21.64
N SER A 258 10.03 34.76 -20.59
CA SER A 258 10.24 34.29 -19.21
C SER A 258 8.90 34.05 -18.52
N VAL A 259 8.30 32.91 -18.83
CA VAL A 259 7.09 32.38 -18.20
C VAL A 259 7.43 31.10 -17.43
N PRO A 260 6.60 30.66 -16.46
CA PRO A 260 6.83 29.40 -15.77
C PRO A 260 6.88 28.20 -16.72
N GLU A 261 7.58 27.15 -16.31
CA GLU A 261 7.59 25.83 -16.96
C GLU A 261 8.25 25.79 -18.36
N VAL A 262 9.02 26.82 -18.70
CA VAL A 262 9.90 26.83 -19.88
C VAL A 262 10.93 25.71 -19.75
N ARG A 263 11.09 24.89 -20.78
CA ARG A 263 12.03 23.76 -20.80
C ARG A 263 13.33 24.17 -21.48
N ALA A 264 14.22 24.80 -20.71
CA ALA A 264 15.46 25.39 -21.23
C ALA A 264 16.45 24.35 -21.80
N TRP A 265 16.33 23.08 -21.41
CA TRP A 265 17.15 21.98 -21.91
C TRP A 265 16.51 21.19 -23.05
N ALA A 266 15.37 21.63 -23.56
CA ALA A 266 14.75 20.97 -24.70
C ALA A 266 15.66 21.09 -25.94
N PRO A 267 15.84 20.02 -26.74
CA PRO A 267 16.65 20.09 -27.97
C PRO A 267 16.12 21.06 -29.02
N GLY A 268 14.81 21.31 -29.04
CA GLY A 268 14.15 22.30 -29.90
C GLY A 268 13.54 23.43 -29.05
N PRO A 269 13.69 24.70 -29.49
CA PRO A 269 13.12 25.86 -28.82
C PRO A 269 11.59 25.89 -28.86
#